data_AF-A0A944UX84-F1
#
_entry.id   AF-A0A944UX84-F1
#
_cell.length_a   1.000
_cell.length_b   1.000
_cell.length_c   1.000
_cell.angle_alpha   90.00
_cell.angle_beta   90.00
_cell.angle_gamma   90.00
#
_symmetry.space_group_name_H-M   'P 1'
#
loop_
_entity.id
_entity.type
_entity.pdbx_description
1 polymer ?
#
loop_
_entity_poly.entity_id
_entity_poly.type
_entity_poly.pdbx_seq_one_letter_code
_entity_poly.pdbx_strand_id
1 'polypeptide(L)' 'MEVWALEAYAASNILQEMITIKSDDVAGRTQAYEAIVKNAPIKKPNIPESFNVLLKELQSI' A
#
# COMPACT_ATOMS: atom_id res chain seq x y z
N MET A 1 15.75 -7.44 0.88
CA MET A 1 16.73 -6.60 0.13
C MET A 1 16.10 -5.89 -1.08
N GLU A 2 14.89 -6.29 -1.46
CA GLU A 2 14.13 -5.84 -2.63
C GLU A 2 13.61 -4.40 -2.45
N VAL A 3 13.24 -4.03 -1.21
CA VAL A 3 12.85 -2.66 -0.85
C VAL A 3 13.99 -1.68 -1.13
N TRP A 4 15.23 -2.01 -0.71
CA TRP A 4 16.40 -1.16 -0.94
C TRP A 4 16.70 -0.98 -2.43
N ALA A 5 16.44 -1.99 -3.26
CA ALA A 5 16.57 -1.83 -4.70
C ALA A 5 15.59 -0.76 -5.23
N LEU A 6 14.31 -0.83 -4.83
CA LEU A 6 13.30 0.17 -5.25
C LEU A 6 13.63 1.58 -4.72
N GLU A 7 14.14 1.67 -3.49
CA GLU A 7 14.60 2.94 -2.90
C GLU A 7 15.80 3.52 -3.66
N ALA A 8 16.78 2.71 -4.03
CA ALA A 8 17.95 3.14 -4.80
C ALA A 8 17.59 3.66 -6.20
N TYR A 9 16.55 3.08 -6.82
CA TYR A 9 16.00 3.57 -8.10
C TYR A 9 15.07 4.78 -7.96
N ALA A 10 14.86 5.29 -6.74
CA ALA A 10 13.87 6.33 -6.45
C ALA A 10 12.46 5.99 -6.97
N ALA A 11 12.11 4.70 -6.97
CA ALA A 11 10.85 4.17 -7.47
C ALA A 11 9.73 4.31 -6.41
N SER A 12 9.49 5.55 -5.95
CA SER A 12 8.60 5.86 -4.84
C SER A 12 7.17 5.35 -5.04
N ASN A 13 6.59 5.52 -6.22
CA ASN A 13 5.24 5.06 -6.53
C ASN A 13 5.15 3.53 -6.51
N ILE A 14 6.14 2.84 -7.10
CA ILE A 14 6.17 1.37 -7.14
C ILE A 14 6.31 0.81 -5.73
N LEU A 15 7.22 1.39 -4.94
CA LEU A 15 7.40 1.00 -3.55
C LEU A 15 6.13 1.25 -2.73
N GLN A 16 5.49 2.41 -2.89
CA GLN A 16 4.24 2.73 -2.23
C GLN A 16 3.15 1.71 -2.59
N GLU A 17 2.99 1.37 -3.88
CA GLU A 17 2.01 0.37 -4.30
C GLU A 17 2.28 -1.00 -3.67
N MET A 18 3.56 -1.42 -3.62
CA MET A 18 3.95 -2.70 -3.03
C MET A 18 3.58 -2.81 -1.56
N ILE A 19 3.76 -1.74 -0.77
CA ILE A 19 3.49 -1.75 0.68
C ILE A 19 2.05 -1.32 1.04
N THR A 20 1.21 -0.98 0.06
CA THR A 20 -0.19 -0.55 0.30
C THR A 20 -1.18 -1.40 -0.49
N ILE A 21 -1.63 -0.96 -1.67
CA ILE A 21 -2.70 -1.57 -2.45
C ILE A 21 -2.40 -2.99 -2.93
N LYS A 22 -1.12 -3.39 -2.98
CA LYS A 22 -0.70 -4.77 -3.31
C LYS A 22 -0.47 -5.66 -2.08
N SER A 23 -0.52 -5.11 -0.86
CA SER A 23 -0.31 -5.83 0.41
C SER A 23 -1.49 -5.63 1.38
N ASP A 24 -1.49 -4.52 2.13
CA ASP A 24 -2.26 -4.35 3.37
C ASP A 24 -3.30 -3.21 3.35
N ASP A 25 -3.50 -2.52 2.23
CA ASP A 25 -4.62 -1.58 2.07
C ASP A 25 -5.87 -2.34 1.61
N VAL A 26 -6.70 -2.77 2.57
CA VAL A 26 -7.89 -3.63 2.31
C VAL A 26 -8.91 -2.93 1.41
N ALA A 27 -9.22 -1.66 1.70
CA ALA A 27 -10.15 -0.87 0.91
C ALA A 27 -9.55 -0.50 -0.44
N GLY A 28 -8.27 -0.10 -0.47
CA GLY A 28 -7.56 0.31 -1.67
C GLY A 28 -7.33 -0.83 -2.66
N ARG A 29 -7.10 -2.06 -2.20
CA ARG A 29 -6.94 -3.23 -3.07
C ARG A 29 -8.20 -3.53 -3.88
N THR A 30 -9.37 -3.44 -3.25
CA THR A 30 -10.66 -3.67 -3.93
C THR A 30 -10.92 -2.57 -4.97
N GLN A 31 -10.65 -1.31 -4.61
CA GLN A 31 -10.78 -0.18 -5.53
C GLN A 31 -9.77 -0.25 -6.68
N ALA A 32 -8.55 -0.71 -6.42
CA ALA A 32 -7.52 -0.92 -7.45
C ALA A 32 -7.96 -2.01 -8.43
N TYR A 33 -8.51 -3.12 -7.95
CA TYR A 33 -9.07 -4.17 -8.80
C TYR A 33 -10.20 -3.63 -9.69
N GLU A 34 -11.16 -2.91 -9.10
CA GLU A 34 -12.26 -2.30 -9.84
C GLU A 34 -11.75 -1.30 -10.90
N ALA A 35 -10.75 -0.48 -10.55
CA ALA A 35 -10.13 0.47 -11.47
C ALA A 35 -9.46 -0.23 -12.66
N ILE A 36 -8.73 -1.33 -12.42
CA ILE A 36 -8.11 -2.15 -13.47
C ILE A 36 -9.19 -2.74 -14.39
N VAL A 37 -10.25 -3.33 -13.83
CA VAL A 37 -11.35 -3.92 -14.63
C VAL A 37 -12.06 -2.86 -15.47
N LYS A 38 -12.22 -1.65 -14.95
CA LYS A 38 -12.94 -0.55 -15.63
C LYS A 38 -12.03 0.35 -16.48
N ASN A 39 -10.74 0.05 -16.63
CA ASN A 39 -9.74 0.94 -17.25
C ASN A 39 -9.80 2.38 -16.70
N ALA A 40 -10.07 2.51 -15.40
CA ALA A 40 -10.09 3.78 -14.68
C ALA A 40 -8.75 4.02 -13.97
N PRO A 41 -8.38 5.28 -13.70
CA PRO A 41 -7.17 5.58 -12.95
C PRO A 41 -7.24 5.01 -11.53
N ILE A 42 -6.15 4.39 -11.08
CA ILE A 42 -6.00 3.89 -9.72
C ILE A 42 -5.95 5.08 -8.77
N LYS A 43 -6.79 5.05 -7.74
CA LYS A 43 -6.85 6.10 -6.71
C LYS A 43 -5.63 6.03 -5.79
N LYS A 44 -5.34 7.14 -5.11
CA LYS A 44 -4.24 7.22 -4.15
C LYS A 44 -4.43 6.19 -3.02
N PRO A 45 -3.37 5.45 -2.63
CA PRO A 45 -3.44 4.50 -1.52
C PRO A 45 -3.77 5.13 -0.18
N ASN A 46 -4.39 4.35 0.70
CA ASN A 46 -4.66 4.71 2.09
C ASN A 46 -3.54 4.23 3.03
N ILE A 47 -3.74 4.44 4.34
CA ILE A 47 -2.86 3.93 5.38
C ILE A 47 -2.98 2.39 5.41
N PRO A 48 -1.86 1.63 5.40
CA PRO A 48 -1.90 0.18 5.46
C PRO A 48 -2.34 -0.31 6.85
N GLU A 49 -3.09 -1.43 6.88
CA GLU A 49 -3.61 -1.96 8.14
C GLU A 49 -2.50 -2.41 9.12
N SER A 50 -1.34 -2.80 8.61
CA SER A 50 -0.17 -3.11 9.43
C SER A 50 0.26 -1.94 10.33
N PHE A 51 0.06 -0.69 9.88
CA PHE A 51 0.31 0.50 10.69
C PHE A 51 -0.76 0.69 11.77
N ASN A 52 -2.03 0.42 11.47
CA ASN A 52 -3.11 0.46 12.46
C ASN A 52 -2.92 -0.60 13.55
N VAL A 53 -2.46 -1.80 13.17
CA VAL A 53 -2.09 -2.86 14.12
C VAL A 53 -0.95 -2.39 15.01
N LEU A 54 0.14 -1.85 14.44
CA LEU A 54 1.26 -1.30 15.21
C LEU A 54 0.78 -0.27 16.25
N LEU A 55 -0.13 0.63 15.87
CA LEU A 55 -0.66 1.64 16.77
C LEU A 55 -1.45 1.01 17.94
N LYS A 56 -2.25 -0.01 17.68
CA LYS A 56 -2.98 -0.75 18.73
C LYS A 56 -2.03 -1.51 19.66
N GLU A 57 -0.99 -2.13 19.11
CA GLU A 57 0.03 -2.82 19.92
C GLU A 57 0.75 -1.84 20.85
N LEU A 58 1.10 -0.66 20.36
CA LEU A 58 1.71 0.40 21.18
C LEU A 58 0.77 0.95 22.25
N GLN A 59 -0.54 1.02 21.98
CA GLN A 59 -1.56 1.45 22.94
C GLN A 59 -1.90 0.37 23.98
N SER A 60 -1.58 -0.89 23.70
CA SER A 60 -1.80 -2.00 24.63
C SER A 60 -0.73 -2.11 25.72
N ILE A 61 0.34 -1.31 25.62
CA ILE A 61 1.42 -1.18 26.61
C ILE A 61 1.03 -0.12 27.64
#